data_AF-A0A6P1CWH4-F1
#
_entry.id   AF-A0A6P1CWH4-F1
#
_cell.length_a   1.000
_cell.length_b   1.000
_cell.length_c   1.000
_cell.angle_alpha   90.00
_cell.angle_beta   90.00
_cell.angle_gamma   90.00
#
_symmetry.space_group_name_H-M   'P 1'
#
loop_
_entity.id
_entity.type
_entity.pdbx_description
1 polymer ?
#
loop_
_entity_poly.entity_id
_entity_poly.type
_entity_poly.pdbx_seq_one_letter_code
_entity_poly.pdbx_strand_id
1 'polypeptide(L)'
;ALLAARMGKTRIVAETGAGQHGVAVATVCSMLGLECVIYMGGEDIRRQPATVARMTLLGAEVRAVETGSRRVKDAISASVREWVTSLPSTHLLLGTVVGPAPYPRIVRDFQTVIGAETRADILRAEGRL
;
A
#
# COMPACT_ATOMS: atom_id res chain seq x y z
N ALA A 1 -8.21 1.93 -1.45
CA ALA A 1 -9.24 1.41 -0.52
C ALA A 1 -10.67 1.64 -1.03
N LEU A 2 -11.05 2.81 -1.55
CA LEU A 2 -12.40 3.05 -2.10
C LEU A 2 -12.84 2.01 -3.14
N LEU A 3 -11.95 1.60 -4.05
CA LEU A 3 -12.23 0.53 -5.02
C LEU A 3 -12.56 -0.79 -4.32
N ALA A 4 -11.82 -1.17 -3.28
CA ALA A 4 -12.07 -2.38 -2.52
C ALA A 4 -13.43 -2.36 -1.81
N ALA A 5 -13.79 -1.22 -1.19
CA ALA A 5 -15.10 -1.03 -0.59
C ALA A 5 -16.23 -1.12 -1.63
N ARG A 6 -16.05 -0.51 -2.81
CA ARG A 6 -17.00 -0.63 -3.93
C ARG A 6 -17.15 -2.08 -4.44
N MET A 7 -16.07 -2.87 -4.36
CA MET A 7 -16.08 -4.30 -4.69
C MET A 7 -16.70 -5.18 -3.59
N GLY A 8 -17.15 -4.60 -2.46
CA GLY A 8 -17.69 -5.35 -1.32
C GLY A 8 -16.63 -6.11 -0.51
N LYS A 9 -15.34 -5.75 -0.65
CA LYS A 9 -14.26 -6.36 0.12
C LYS A 9 -14.24 -5.76 1.52
N THR A 10 -14.08 -6.61 2.52
CA THR A 10 -14.06 -6.22 3.95
C THR A 10 -12.64 -6.13 4.51
N ARG A 11 -11.65 -6.62 3.74
CA ARG A 11 -10.27 -6.78 4.19
C ARG A 11 -9.27 -6.30 3.15
N ILE A 12 -8.20 -5.65 3.62
CA ILE A 12 -7.05 -5.23 2.82
C ILE A 12 -5.81 -5.96 3.28
N VAL A 13 -5.06 -6.46 2.31
CA VAL A 13 -3.67 -6.90 2.50
C VAL A 13 -2.76 -5.97 1.70
N ALA A 14 -1.69 -5.51 2.32
CA ALA A 14 -0.69 -4.64 1.69
C ALA A 14 0.73 -5.04 2.12
N GLU A 15 1.73 -4.50 1.44
CA GLU A 15 3.15 -4.59 1.75
C GLU A 15 3.68 -3.24 2.23
N THR A 16 4.86 -3.21 2.85
CA THR A 16 5.62 -1.98 2.96
C THR A 16 7.10 -2.25 3.19
N GLY A 17 7.94 -1.31 2.74
CA GLY A 17 9.38 -1.26 3.05
C GLY A 17 9.64 -0.20 4.12
N ALA A 18 9.79 1.07 3.71
CA ALA A 18 10.00 2.18 4.65
C ALA A 18 8.83 2.44 5.63
N GLY A 19 7.64 1.89 5.37
CA GLY A 19 6.47 2.02 6.23
C GLY A 19 5.45 3.08 5.80
N GLN A 20 5.80 4.02 4.91
CA GLN A 20 4.88 5.09 4.51
C GLN A 20 3.62 4.60 3.79
N HIS A 21 3.78 3.67 2.84
CA HIS A 21 2.64 3.02 2.20
C HIS A 21 1.77 2.29 3.22
N GLY A 22 2.38 1.58 4.17
CA GLY A 22 1.64 0.87 5.21
C GLY A 22 0.83 1.83 6.10
N VAL A 23 1.43 2.95 6.53
CA VAL A 23 0.71 3.99 7.31
C VAL A 23 -0.45 4.59 6.50
N ALA A 24 -0.25 4.88 5.22
CA ALA A 24 -1.30 5.39 4.34
C ALA A 24 -2.47 4.39 4.21
N VAL A 25 -2.16 3.10 4.01
CA VAL A 25 -3.15 2.03 3.92
C VAL A 25 -3.89 1.85 5.25
N ALA A 26 -3.18 1.78 6.37
CA ALA A 26 -3.79 1.66 7.71
C ALA A 26 -4.76 2.80 7.99
N THR A 27 -4.38 4.04 7.63
CA THR A 27 -5.23 5.23 7.80
C THR A 27 -6.54 5.07 7.04
N VAL A 28 -6.49 4.77 5.74
CA VAL A 28 -7.71 4.67 4.93
C VAL A 28 -8.56 3.45 5.29
N CYS A 29 -7.95 2.35 5.76
CA CYS A 29 -8.70 1.20 6.23
C CYS A 29 -9.45 1.53 7.52
N SER A 30 -8.79 2.21 8.46
CA SER A 30 -9.41 2.70 9.70
C SER A 30 -10.61 3.62 9.41
N MET A 31 -10.44 4.58 8.48
CA MET A 31 -11.52 5.50 8.07
C MET A 31 -12.72 4.80 7.41
N LEU A 32 -12.47 3.68 6.72
CA LEU A 32 -13.50 2.96 5.96
C LEU A 32 -14.03 1.71 6.66
N GLY A 33 -13.57 1.43 7.89
CA GLY A 33 -13.96 0.23 8.64
C GLY A 33 -13.53 -1.09 7.99
N LEU A 34 -12.38 -1.09 7.29
CA LEU A 34 -11.81 -2.28 6.65
C LEU A 34 -10.75 -2.92 7.56
N GLU A 35 -10.74 -4.25 7.64
CA GLU A 35 -9.65 -4.97 8.27
C GLU A 35 -8.35 -4.73 7.47
N CYS A 36 -7.24 -4.47 8.15
CA CYS A 36 -5.97 -4.09 7.52
C CYS A 36 -4.83 -4.98 8.01
N VAL A 37 -4.20 -5.69 7.07
CA VAL A 37 -2.99 -6.47 7.33
C VAL A 37 -1.86 -5.98 6.43
N ILE A 38 -0.72 -5.68 7.04
CA ILE A 38 0.44 -5.09 6.38
C ILE A 38 1.64 -6.03 6.57
N TYR A 39 2.16 -6.55 5.46
CA TYR A 39 3.42 -7.27 5.44
C TYR A 39 4.59 -6.31 5.37
N MET A 40 5.56 -6.51 6.25
CA MET A 40 6.78 -5.73 6.27
C MET A 40 7.97 -6.65 6.50
N GLY A 41 9.06 -6.42 5.79
CA GLY A 41 10.28 -7.19 5.99
C GLY A 41 10.80 -7.06 7.42
N GLY A 42 11.23 -8.16 8.05
CA GLY A 42 11.70 -8.11 9.44
C GLY A 42 12.86 -7.14 9.67
N GLU A 43 13.73 -6.93 8.67
CA GLU A 43 14.79 -5.92 8.74
C GLU A 43 14.25 -4.50 8.63
N ASP A 44 13.24 -4.28 7.80
CA ASP A 44 12.58 -2.99 7.67
C ASP A 44 11.80 -2.61 8.94
N ILE A 45 11.14 -3.58 9.61
CA ILE A 45 10.49 -3.38 10.91
C ILE A 45 11.49 -2.86 11.95
N ARG A 46 12.66 -3.51 12.05
CA ARG A 46 13.72 -3.09 12.99
C ARG A 46 14.23 -1.68 12.71
N ARG A 47 14.32 -1.30 11.43
CA ARG A 47 14.82 0.01 11.00
C ARG A 47 13.78 1.12 11.13
N GLN A 48 12.50 0.78 11.17
CA GLN A 48 11.38 1.73 11.08
C GLN A 48 10.35 1.55 12.22
N PRO A 49 10.76 1.54 13.51
CA PRO A 49 9.83 1.27 14.62
C PRO A 49 8.71 2.33 14.72
N ALA A 50 8.99 3.57 14.34
CA ALA A 50 8.02 4.65 14.40
C ALA A 50 6.86 4.46 13.41
N THR A 51 7.12 3.95 12.20
CA THR A 51 6.04 3.69 11.22
C THR A 51 5.25 2.45 11.61
N VAL A 52 5.91 1.42 12.16
CA VAL A 52 5.25 0.23 12.73
C VAL A 52 4.28 0.63 13.83
N ALA A 53 4.72 1.42 14.80
CA ALA A 53 3.86 1.90 15.88
C ALA A 53 2.64 2.68 15.37
N ARG A 54 2.82 3.55 14.36
CA ARG A 54 1.71 4.28 13.73
C ARG A 54 0.69 3.35 13.07
N MET A 55 1.15 2.33 12.33
CA MET A 55 0.26 1.35 11.71
C MET A 55 -0.55 0.59 12.77
N THR A 56 0.09 0.13 13.85
CA THR A 56 -0.60 -0.54 14.95
C THR A 56 -1.62 0.35 15.65
N LEU A 57 -1.28 1.63 15.92
CA LEU A 57 -2.21 2.60 16.52
C LEU A 57 -3.43 2.88 15.64
N LEU A 58 -3.28 2.78 14.31
CA LEU A 58 -4.38 2.91 13.35
C LEU A 58 -5.21 1.62 13.24
N GLY A 59 -4.89 0.57 14.00
CA GLY A 59 -5.61 -0.70 14.05
C GLY A 59 -5.19 -1.71 12.99
N ALA A 60 -4.08 -1.49 12.28
CA ALA A 60 -3.56 -2.47 11.33
C ALA A 60 -2.72 -3.56 12.02
N GLU A 61 -2.87 -4.80 11.56
CA GLU A 61 -1.99 -5.92 11.92
C GLU A 61 -0.71 -5.84 11.08
N VAL A 62 0.45 -5.69 11.72
CA VAL A 62 1.75 -5.68 11.04
C VAL A 62 2.40 -7.06 11.15
N ARG A 63 2.55 -7.75 10.01
CA ARG A 63 3.15 -9.10 9.93
C ARG A 63 4.59 -9.03 9.41
N ALA A 64 5.52 -9.51 10.23
CA ALA A 64 6.92 -9.59 9.88
C ALA A 64 7.19 -10.71 8.86
N VAL A 65 7.95 -10.41 7.81
CA VAL A 65 8.47 -11.42 6.87
C VAL A 65 9.93 -11.72 7.20
N GLU A 66 10.17 -12.91 7.73
CA GLU A 66 11.50 -13.38 8.16
C GLU A 66 12.22 -14.25 7.12
N THR A 67 11.55 -14.58 6.02
CA THR A 67 12.13 -15.36 4.91
C THR A 67 12.90 -14.48 3.92
N GLY A 68 13.92 -15.04 3.28
CA GLY A 68 14.66 -14.35 2.22
C GLY A 68 15.49 -13.18 2.74
N SER A 69 15.49 -12.07 2.00
CA SER A 69 16.21 -10.84 2.35
C SER A 69 15.53 -10.02 3.46
N ARG A 70 14.31 -10.39 3.85
CA ARG A 70 13.52 -9.74 4.91
C ARG A 70 13.30 -8.24 4.67
N ARG A 71 13.12 -7.89 3.39
CA ARG A 71 12.85 -6.53 2.91
C ARG A 71 11.59 -6.50 2.04
N VAL A 72 11.29 -5.33 1.47
CA VAL A 72 10.07 -5.06 0.67
C VAL A 72 9.77 -6.13 -0.41
N LYS A 73 10.76 -6.70 -1.10
CA LYS A 73 10.54 -7.75 -2.11
C LYS A 73 9.86 -8.99 -1.51
N ASP A 74 10.29 -9.40 -0.32
CA ASP A 74 9.75 -10.57 0.35
C ASP A 74 8.38 -10.25 0.97
N ALA A 75 8.17 -9.01 1.42
CA ALA A 75 6.87 -8.51 1.85
C ALA A 75 5.82 -8.53 0.72
N ILE A 76 6.16 -8.07 -0.49
CA ILE A 76 5.30 -8.18 -1.69
C ILE A 76 4.94 -9.65 -1.96
N SER A 77 5.93 -10.55 -1.86
CA SER A 77 5.70 -11.96 -2.14
C SER A 77 4.75 -12.60 -1.11
N ALA A 78 4.85 -12.20 0.16
CA ALA A 78 3.97 -12.68 1.22
C ALA A 78 2.55 -12.12 1.08
N SER A 79 2.41 -10.82 0.78
CA SER A 79 1.11 -10.18 0.60
C SER A 79 0.31 -10.77 -0.56
N VAL A 80 0.98 -11.06 -1.68
CA VAL A 80 0.37 -11.75 -2.84
C VAL A 80 -0.07 -13.17 -2.46
N ARG A 81 0.75 -13.93 -1.73
CA ARG A 81 0.39 -15.30 -1.30
C ARG A 81 -0.85 -15.30 -0.43
N GLU A 82 -0.94 -14.41 0.56
CA GLU A 82 -2.15 -14.31 1.38
C GLU A 82 -3.38 -13.88 0.58
N TRP A 83 -3.20 -12.92 -0.34
CA TRP A 83 -4.33 -12.47 -1.15
C TRP A 83 -4.92 -13.61 -1.97
N VAL A 84 -4.08 -14.45 -2.59
CA VAL A 84 -4.53 -15.61 -3.38
C VAL A 84 -5.33 -16.60 -2.53
N THR A 85 -5.00 -16.78 -1.25
CA THR A 85 -5.75 -17.70 -0.36
C THR A 85 -7.02 -17.07 0.24
N SER A 86 -7.23 -15.77 0.08
CA SER A 86 -8.36 -15.03 0.68
C SER A 86 -9.10 -14.10 -0.30
N LEU A 87 -9.04 -14.41 -1.61
CA LEU A 87 -9.59 -13.61 -2.71
C LEU A 87 -11.04 -13.12 -2.52
N PRO A 88 -12.00 -13.92 -2.00
CA PRO A 88 -13.40 -13.50 -1.91
C PRO A 88 -13.62 -12.28 -1.01
N SER A 89 -12.90 -12.16 0.11
CA SER A 89 -13.05 -11.08 1.09
C SER A 89 -11.92 -10.04 1.05
N THR A 90 -10.75 -10.40 0.53
CA THR A 90 -9.54 -9.58 0.56
C THR A 90 -9.26 -8.87 -0.75
N HIS A 91 -8.87 -7.60 -0.67
CA HIS A 91 -8.22 -6.88 -1.76
C HIS A 91 -6.73 -6.68 -1.45
N LEU A 92 -5.87 -7.02 -2.42
CA LEU A 92 -4.44 -6.68 -2.36
C LEU A 92 -4.26 -5.22 -2.77
N LEU A 93 -3.64 -4.41 -1.93
CA LEU A 93 -3.39 -3.00 -2.18
C LEU A 93 -1.89 -2.76 -2.36
N LEU A 94 -1.41 -2.93 -3.60
CA LEU A 94 -0.01 -2.68 -3.96
C LEU A 94 0.31 -1.18 -3.93
N GLY A 95 1.47 -0.85 -3.37
CA GLY A 95 1.90 0.54 -3.12
C GLY A 95 2.77 1.17 -4.21
N THR A 96 3.05 0.44 -5.29
CA THR A 96 3.90 0.92 -6.37
C THR A 96 3.48 0.33 -7.72
N VAL A 97 4.02 0.87 -8.81
CA VAL A 97 3.68 0.54 -10.20
C VAL A 97 4.34 -0.79 -10.60
N VAL A 98 3.95 -1.86 -9.92
CA VAL A 98 4.46 -3.23 -10.10
C VAL A 98 3.33 -4.25 -10.02
N GLY A 99 3.67 -5.53 -10.17
CA GLY A 99 2.73 -6.63 -10.09
C GLY A 99 2.00 -6.90 -11.41
N PRO A 100 1.09 -7.88 -11.41
CA PRO A 100 0.37 -8.26 -12.61
C PRO A 100 -0.65 -7.19 -13.00
N ALA A 101 -1.08 -7.20 -14.26
CA ALA A 101 -2.27 -6.46 -14.66
C ALA A 101 -3.45 -6.85 -13.75
N PRO A 102 -4.29 -5.88 -13.30
CA PRO A 102 -4.32 -4.47 -13.71
C PRO A 102 -3.52 -3.48 -12.82
N TYR A 103 -2.75 -3.95 -11.83
CA TYR A 103 -2.17 -3.06 -10.79
C TYR A 103 -1.26 -1.94 -11.31
N PRO A 104 -0.30 -2.16 -12.23
CA PRO A 104 0.52 -1.07 -12.74
C PRO A 104 -0.29 0.08 -13.34
N ARG A 105 -1.37 -0.25 -14.07
CA ARG A 105 -2.26 0.75 -14.66
C ARG A 105 -3.05 1.49 -13.58
N ILE A 106 -3.64 0.76 -12.64
CA ILE A 106 -4.43 1.35 -11.54
C ILE A 106 -3.58 2.33 -10.71
N VAL A 107 -2.39 1.89 -10.28
CA VAL A 107 -1.52 2.71 -9.43
C VAL A 107 -1.04 3.96 -10.18
N ARG A 108 -0.63 3.80 -11.45
CA ARG A 108 -0.28 4.94 -12.31
C ARG A 108 -1.45 5.92 -12.40
N ASP A 109 -2.64 5.44 -12.76
CA ASP A 109 -3.79 6.28 -13.04
C ASP A 109 -4.21 7.07 -11.80
N PHE A 110 -4.21 6.45 -10.61
CA PHE A 110 -4.48 7.15 -9.35
C PHE A 110 -3.41 8.19 -8.96
N GLN A 111 -2.19 8.09 -9.49
CA GLN A 111 -1.10 9.04 -9.23
C GLN A 111 -0.95 10.10 -10.34
N THR A 112 -1.70 10.01 -11.44
CA THR A 112 -1.59 10.98 -12.57
C THR A 112 -1.87 12.42 -12.17
N VAL A 113 -2.66 12.62 -11.10
CA VAL A 113 -3.00 13.93 -10.55
C VAL A 113 -1.75 14.77 -10.26
N ILE A 114 -0.68 14.15 -9.75
CA ILE A 114 0.58 14.84 -9.42
C ILE A 114 1.16 15.53 -10.66
N GLY A 115 1.25 14.79 -11.78
CA GLY A 115 1.79 15.32 -13.03
C GLY A 115 0.88 16.35 -13.69
N ALA A 116 -0.44 16.14 -13.60
CA ALA A 116 -1.42 17.09 -14.14
C ALA A 116 -1.37 18.44 -13.42
N GLU A 117 -1.33 18.43 -12.09
CA GLU A 117 -1.22 19.64 -11.25
C GLU A 117 0.12 20.33 -11.46
N THR A 118 1.23 19.58 -11.40
CA THR A 118 2.58 20.14 -11.61
C THR A 118 2.70 20.82 -12.98
N ARG A 119 2.15 20.21 -14.03
CA ARG A 119 2.15 20.80 -15.38
C ARG A 119 1.33 22.09 -15.44
N ALA A 120 0.17 22.13 -14.79
CA ALA A 120 -0.65 23.33 -14.74
C ALA A 120 0.07 24.45 -13.98
N ASP A 121 0.73 24.12 -12.87
CA ASP A 121 1.43 25.09 -12.04
C ASP A 121 2.68 25.67 -12.73
N ILE A 122 3.51 24.84 -13.37
CA ILE A 122 4.71 25.34 -14.07
C ILE A 122 4.35 26.24 -15.26
N LEU A 123 3.31 25.89 -16.02
CA LEU A 123 2.83 26.73 -17.13
C LEU A 123 2.29 28.06 -16.63
N ARG A 124 1.65 28.08 -15.44
CA ARG A 124 1.16 29.32 -14.82
C ARG A 124 2.30 30.20 -14.33
N ALA A 125 3.35 29.61 -13.75
CA ALA A 125 4.47 30.34 -13.18
C ALA A 125 5.46 30.85 -14.25
N GLU A 126 5.81 30.00 -15.22
CA GLU A 126 6.92 30.25 -16.14
C GLU A 126 6.48 30.51 -17.59
N GLY A 127 5.20 30.30 -17.92
CA GLY A 127 4.67 30.41 -19.28
C GLY A 127 5.20 29.35 -20.25
N ARG A 128 5.99 28.38 -19.77
CA ARG A 128 6.61 27.31 -20.55
C ARG A 128 6.83 26.06 -19.69
N LEU A 129 7.08 24.94 -20.37
CA LEU A 129 7.53 23.68 -19.75
C LEU A 129 9.06 23.58 -19.79
#